data_AF-F4PNB3-F1
#
_entry.id   AF-F4PNB3-F1
#
_cell.length_a   1.000
_cell.length_b   1.000
_cell.length_c   1.000
_cell.angle_alpha   90.00
_cell.angle_beta   90.00
_cell.angle_gamma   90.00
#
_symmetry.space_group_name_H-M   'P 1'
#
loop_
_entity.id
_entity.type
_entity.pdbx_description
1 polymer ?
#
loop_
_entity_poly.entity_id
_entity_poly.type
_entity_poly.pdbx_seq_one_letter_code
_entity_poly.pdbx_strand_id
1 'polypeptide(L)'
;MTQFRSILIGGNLETCIKSLSRIPACDIDRCVDDALDRFNNTPLSTTITKYVAGADSDLWWMQEVQLDDRKNEMFPRINIHDLINMHSDHLAAAEAAKAEDKNKKNNNNKNNMTTAEKNKNKNNNSIKKTVKVLDIRPAQQFQQCHFPQSININISIVLQPQASSNKTKILQQLEQCKGSPIVVISAKTQKDEELEFCNTLVKNKFPYVTLLNGGIDALEHGAQSILIITSLPPSSNNNNNSNNNTNSRSDRSDDRSLSDRSFRGD
;
A
#
# COMPACT_ATOMS: atom_id res chain seq x y z
N MET A 1 -21.77 2.42 14.75
CA MET A 1 -21.91 1.10 14.06
C MET A 1 -21.11 -0.03 14.69
N THR A 2 -19.91 0.22 15.23
CA THR A 2 -19.09 -0.83 15.87
C THR A 2 -19.78 -1.53 17.03
N GLN A 3 -20.49 -0.77 17.87
CA GLN A 3 -21.25 -1.31 19.01
C GLN A 3 -22.34 -2.33 18.56
N PHE A 4 -22.82 -2.24 17.32
CA PHE A 4 -23.85 -3.13 16.76
C PHE A 4 -23.28 -4.24 15.86
N ARG A 5 -21.95 -4.36 15.77
CA ARG A 5 -21.27 -5.28 14.84
C ARG A 5 -21.72 -6.73 15.01
N SER A 6 -21.85 -7.21 16.24
CA SER A 6 -22.28 -8.59 16.52
C SER A 6 -23.69 -8.87 16.00
N ILE A 7 -24.60 -7.92 16.18
CA ILE A 7 -25.99 -7.99 15.70
C ILE A 7 -26.02 -8.00 14.17
N LEU A 8 -25.23 -7.12 13.54
CA LEU A 8 -25.19 -6.99 12.08
C LEU A 8 -24.55 -8.19 11.38
N ILE A 9 -23.54 -8.82 12.01
CA ILE A 9 -22.86 -9.98 11.43
C ILE A 9 -23.65 -11.28 11.68
N GLY A 10 -24.35 -11.39 12.81
CA GLY A 10 -25.11 -12.59 13.17
C GLY A 10 -26.55 -12.62 12.64
N GLY A 11 -27.13 -11.48 12.26
CA GLY A 11 -28.52 -11.37 11.82
C GLY A 11 -28.73 -11.49 10.31
N ASN A 12 -29.95 -11.84 9.91
CA ASN A 12 -30.38 -11.70 8.51
C ASN A 12 -30.76 -10.24 8.20
N LEU A 13 -30.91 -9.89 6.91
CA LEU A 13 -31.17 -8.52 6.47
C LEU A 13 -32.42 -7.91 7.14
N GLU A 14 -33.50 -8.67 7.26
CA GLU A 14 -34.76 -8.20 7.85
C GLU A 14 -34.62 -7.91 9.35
N THR A 15 -33.91 -8.78 10.09
CA THR A 15 -33.57 -8.58 11.49
C THR A 15 -32.65 -7.36 11.67
N CYS A 16 -31.67 -7.17 10.79
CA CYS A 16 -30.75 -6.04 10.83
C CYS A 16 -31.48 -4.71 10.60
N ILE A 17 -32.36 -4.64 9.59
CA ILE A 17 -33.16 -3.44 9.31
C ILE A 17 -34.05 -3.12 10.51
N LYS A 18 -34.83 -4.09 11.02
CA LYS A 18 -35.71 -3.88 12.18
C LYS A 18 -34.95 -3.45 13.43
N SER A 19 -33.75 -3.99 13.64
CA SER A 19 -32.90 -3.63 14.78
C SER A 19 -32.32 -2.22 14.66
N LEU A 20 -31.91 -1.81 13.45
CA LEU A 20 -31.43 -0.45 13.19
C LEU A 20 -32.55 0.59 13.28
N SER A 21 -33.77 0.25 12.85
CA SER A 21 -34.95 1.11 12.97
C SER A 21 -35.31 1.44 14.43
N ARG A 22 -34.88 0.60 15.37
CA ARG A 22 -35.15 0.75 16.80
C ARG A 22 -33.94 1.24 17.60
N ILE A 23 -32.87 1.72 16.92
CA ILE A 23 -31.54 2.11 17.45
C ILE A 23 -31.35 1.63 18.89
N PRO A 24 -30.71 0.45 19.11
CA PRO A 24 -30.50 -0.05 20.47
C PRO A 24 -29.81 1.01 21.31
N ALA A 25 -30.05 1.00 22.63
CA ALA A 25 -29.44 1.95 23.56
C ALA A 25 -27.94 2.09 23.27
N CYS A 26 -27.57 3.23 22.68
CA CYS A 26 -26.23 3.51 22.20
C CYS A 26 -25.45 4.12 23.36
N ASP A 27 -24.31 3.53 23.69
CA ASP A 27 -23.40 4.13 24.66
C ASP A 27 -22.68 5.30 23.99
N ILE A 28 -23.07 6.52 24.35
CA ILE A 28 -22.56 7.75 23.73
C ILE A 28 -21.09 7.97 24.11
N ASP A 29 -20.72 7.73 25.37
CA ASP A 29 -19.35 7.95 25.85
C ASP A 29 -18.38 7.02 25.12
N ARG A 30 -18.74 5.74 25.04
CA ARG A 30 -17.98 4.77 24.24
C ARG A 30 -17.97 5.14 22.75
N CYS A 31 -19.05 5.70 22.22
CA CYS A 31 -19.10 6.15 20.83
C CYS A 31 -18.09 7.29 20.57
N VAL A 32 -17.99 8.25 21.50
CA VAL A 32 -17.03 9.36 21.43
C VAL A 32 -15.60 8.84 21.56
N ASP A 33 -15.33 7.96 22.52
CA ASP A 33 -14.00 7.35 22.69
C ASP A 33 -13.57 6.56 21.44
N ASP A 34 -14.46 5.71 20.91
CA ASP A 34 -14.22 4.96 19.67
C ASP A 34 -14.00 5.90 18.48
N ALA A 35 -14.71 7.04 18.43
CA ALA A 35 -14.58 8.01 17.34
C ALA A 35 -13.24 8.76 17.43
N LEU A 36 -12.82 9.17 18.62
CA LEU A 36 -11.54 9.81 18.86
C LEU A 36 -10.38 8.86 18.56
N ASP A 37 -10.46 7.61 19.01
CA ASP A 37 -9.46 6.59 18.69
C ASP A 37 -9.34 6.38 17.17
N ARG A 38 -10.48 6.26 16.46
CA ARG A 38 -10.47 6.15 14.99
C ARG A 38 -9.88 7.38 14.33
N PHE A 39 -10.33 8.56 14.72
CA PHE A 39 -9.84 9.83 14.16
C PHE A 39 -8.32 9.96 14.32
N ASN A 40 -7.79 9.65 15.50
CA ASN A 40 -6.36 9.71 15.79
C ASN A 40 -5.54 8.65 15.04
N ASN A 41 -6.17 7.54 14.64
CA ASN A 41 -5.54 6.46 13.87
C ASN A 41 -5.85 6.52 12.36
N THR A 42 -6.64 7.50 11.91
CA THR A 42 -7.03 7.68 10.51
C THR A 42 -6.13 8.74 9.87
N PRO A 43 -5.45 8.44 8.74
CA PRO A 43 -4.57 9.40 8.09
C PRO A 43 -5.34 10.63 7.60
N LEU A 44 -4.80 11.83 7.79
CA LEU A 44 -5.52 13.09 7.55
C LEU A 44 -5.99 13.20 6.10
N SER A 45 -5.20 12.77 5.12
CA SER A 45 -5.56 12.86 3.71
C SER A 45 -6.75 11.98 3.30
N THR A 46 -7.16 11.03 4.14
CA THR A 46 -8.40 10.25 3.91
C THR A 46 -9.67 11.02 4.30
N THR A 47 -9.54 12.06 5.14
CA THR A 47 -10.66 12.87 5.63
C THR A 47 -10.91 14.13 4.79
N ILE A 48 -9.94 14.52 3.96
CA ILE A 48 -10.02 15.74 3.15
C ILE A 48 -10.62 15.38 1.78
N THR A 49 -11.66 16.10 1.37
CA THR A 49 -12.22 16.01 0.02
C THR A 49 -11.22 16.56 -0.99
N LYS A 50 -10.71 15.70 -1.88
CA LYS A 50 -9.76 16.07 -2.92
C LYS A 50 -10.51 16.45 -4.20
N TYR A 51 -10.93 17.70 -4.34
CA TYR A 51 -11.29 18.24 -5.64
C TYR A 51 -10.27 19.29 -6.05
N VAL A 52 -9.56 19.04 -7.16
CA VAL A 52 -8.69 20.03 -7.80
C VAL A 52 -9.17 20.15 -9.25
N ALA A 53 -9.92 21.21 -9.55
CA ALA A 53 -10.30 21.53 -10.91
C ALA A 53 -9.06 21.92 -11.73
N GLY A 54 -8.88 21.32 -12.91
CA GLY A 54 -7.86 21.76 -13.88
C GLY A 54 -6.42 21.41 -13.54
N ALA A 55 -6.18 20.28 -12.87
CA ALA A 55 -4.82 19.77 -12.68
C ALA A 55 -4.16 19.44 -14.03
N ASP A 56 -2.89 19.83 -14.17
CA ASP A 56 -2.06 19.54 -15.34
C ASP A 56 -1.92 18.03 -15.57
N SER A 57 -1.99 17.59 -16.83
CA SER A 57 -1.90 16.16 -17.19
C SER A 57 -0.57 15.54 -16.79
N ASP A 58 0.47 16.36 -16.64
CA ASP A 58 1.80 15.94 -16.22
C ASP A 58 1.87 15.62 -14.72
N LEU A 59 0.96 16.16 -13.91
CA LEU A 59 0.87 15.95 -12.46
C LEU A 59 -0.19 14.89 -12.11
N TRP A 60 -0.14 13.75 -12.79
CA TRP A 60 -1.15 12.68 -12.65
C TRP A 60 -1.31 12.20 -11.20
N TRP A 61 -0.25 12.23 -10.40
CA TRP A 61 -0.27 11.88 -8.97
C TRP A 61 -1.03 12.88 -8.08
N MET A 62 -1.33 14.08 -8.60
CA MET A 62 -2.18 15.09 -7.96
C MET A 62 -3.62 15.03 -8.45
N GLN A 63 -3.90 14.27 -9.51
CA GLN A 63 -5.23 14.17 -10.09
C GLN A 63 -6.17 13.36 -9.20
N GLU A 64 -7.45 13.73 -9.21
CA GLU A 64 -8.48 12.96 -8.53
C GLU A 64 -8.73 11.63 -9.27
N VAL A 65 -8.84 10.55 -8.49
CA VAL A 65 -9.27 9.23 -9.00
C VAL A 65 -10.73 9.31 -9.41
N GLN A 66 -11.02 8.89 -10.64
CA GLN A 66 -12.37 8.89 -11.22
C GLN A 66 -13.35 8.12 -10.33
N LEU A 67 -14.61 8.56 -10.30
CA LEU A 67 -15.63 7.95 -9.46
C LEU A 67 -15.86 6.47 -9.77
N ASP A 68 -15.72 6.06 -11.03
CA ASP A 68 -15.89 4.66 -11.43
C ASP A 68 -14.77 3.76 -10.92
N ASP A 69 -13.53 4.26 -10.88
CA ASP A 69 -12.42 3.54 -10.26
C ASP A 69 -12.63 3.44 -8.74
N ARG A 70 -13.05 4.54 -8.11
CA ARG A 70 -13.28 4.60 -6.65
C ARG A 70 -14.35 3.63 -6.18
N LYS A 71 -15.37 3.33 -6.99
CA LYS A 71 -16.41 2.33 -6.67
C LYS A 71 -15.84 0.93 -6.50
N ASN A 72 -14.71 0.63 -7.15
CA ASN A 72 -14.07 -0.68 -7.11
C ASN A 72 -13.04 -0.82 -5.98
N GLU A 73 -12.66 0.29 -5.33
CA GLU A 73 -11.68 0.31 -4.25
C GLU A 73 -12.32 -0.05 -2.91
N MET A 74 -11.88 -1.14 -2.28
CA MET A 74 -12.29 -1.52 -0.93
C MET A 74 -11.41 -0.89 0.17
N PHE A 75 -10.55 0.04 -0.21
CA PHE A 75 -9.51 0.64 0.60
C PHE A 75 -9.40 2.14 0.31
N PRO A 76 -8.99 2.97 1.28
CA PRO A 76 -8.72 4.38 1.05
C PRO A 76 -7.34 4.61 0.41
N ARG A 77 -7.18 5.75 -0.25
CA ARG A 77 -5.88 6.27 -0.71
C ARG A 77 -5.35 7.35 0.24
N ILE A 78 -4.03 7.38 0.46
CA ILE A 78 -3.35 8.38 1.29
C ILE A 78 -2.34 9.21 0.48
N ASN A 79 -1.97 10.38 0.97
CA ASN A 79 -0.93 11.24 0.38
C ASN A 79 0.46 10.96 0.94
N ILE A 80 1.48 11.47 0.23
CA ILE A 80 2.89 11.39 0.65
C ILE A 80 3.12 11.97 2.06
N HIS A 81 2.43 13.05 2.43
CA HIS A 81 2.61 13.68 3.75
C HIS A 81 2.21 12.74 4.90
N ASP A 82 1.13 11.97 4.73
CA ASP A 82 0.72 10.99 5.74
C ASP A 82 1.79 9.91 5.90
N LEU A 83 2.32 9.39 4.79
CA LEU A 83 3.38 8.38 4.82
C LEU A 83 4.67 8.91 5.48
N ILE A 84 5.07 10.15 5.20
CA ILE A 84 6.25 10.80 5.81
C ILE A 84 6.06 11.01 7.31
N ASN A 85 4.87 11.47 7.72
CA ASN A 85 4.55 11.66 9.14
C ASN A 85 4.58 10.33 9.89
N MET A 86 3.96 9.28 9.32
CA MET A 86 4.00 7.93 9.87
C MET A 86 5.44 7.39 9.99
N HIS A 87 6.29 7.67 9.01
CA HIS A 87 7.69 7.26 9.04
C HIS A 87 8.48 8.00 10.13
N SER A 88 8.27 9.31 10.25
CA SER A 88 8.92 10.15 11.26
C SER A 88 8.53 9.73 12.68
N ASP A 89 7.23 9.47 12.91
CA ASP A 89 6.71 8.93 14.17
C ASP A 89 7.37 7.59 14.53
N HIS A 90 7.55 6.71 13.54
CA HIS A 90 8.21 5.43 13.74
C HIS A 90 9.70 5.57 14.11
N LEU A 91 10.42 6.48 13.45
CA LEU A 91 11.82 6.75 13.79
C LEU A 91 11.96 7.31 15.22
N ALA A 92 11.12 8.28 15.59
CA ALA A 92 11.10 8.85 16.93
C ALA A 92 10.78 7.79 18.00
N ALA A 93 9.81 6.91 17.75
CA ALA A 93 9.48 5.81 18.65
C ALA A 93 10.64 4.79 18.79
N ALA A 94 11.33 4.48 17.70
CA ALA A 94 12.47 3.57 17.70
C ALA A 94 13.69 4.17 18.45
N GLU A 95 13.91 5.47 18.37
CA GLU A 95 14.94 6.18 19.13
C GLU A 95 14.64 6.21 20.63
N ALA A 96 13.40 6.51 21.01
CA ALA A 96 12.96 6.50 22.39
C ALA A 96 13.14 5.11 23.04
N ALA A 97 12.75 4.04 22.34
CA ALA A 97 12.93 2.66 22.81
C ALA A 97 14.41 2.30 23.04
N LYS A 98 15.31 2.74 22.15
CA LYS A 98 16.76 2.53 22.32
C LYS A 98 17.34 3.31 23.50
N ALA A 99 16.81 4.50 23.80
CA ALA A 99 17.25 5.30 24.94
C ALA A 99 16.85 4.66 26.28
N GLU A 100 15.65 4.08 26.36
CA GLU A 100 15.18 3.36 27.54
C GLU A 100 16.02 2.11 27.87
N ASP A 101 16.44 1.35 26.85
CA ASP A 101 17.28 0.16 27.05
C ASP A 101 18.71 0.49 27.51
N LYS A 102 19.26 1.64 27.08
CA LYS A 102 20.56 2.14 27.57
C LYS A 102 20.48 2.55 29.05
N ASN A 103 19.38 3.17 29.47
CA ASN A 103 19.19 3.57 30.87
C ASN A 103 18.98 2.36 31.81
N LYS A 104 18.35 1.27 31.35
CA LYS A 104 18.22 0.03 32.14
C LYS A 104 19.56 -0.68 32.35
N LYS A 105 20.47 -0.67 31.36
CA LYS A 105 21.82 -1.27 31.51
C LYS A 105 22.72 -0.52 32.48
N ASN A 106 22.53 0.78 32.67
CA ASN A 106 23.33 1.58 33.62
C ASN A 106 22.84 1.49 35.08
N ASN A 107 21.61 1.04 35.33
CA ASN A 107 21.04 0.99 36.69
C ASN A 107 21.10 -0.38 37.37
N ASN A 108 21.81 -1.37 36.81
CA ASN A 108 21.98 -2.69 37.45
C ASN A 108 23.01 -2.71 38.59
N ASN A 109 23.39 -1.55 39.14
CA ASN A 109 24.31 -1.48 40.26
C ASN A 109 23.89 -0.45 41.32
N LYS A 110 22.64 -0.56 41.81
CA LYS A 110 22.22 -0.18 43.18
C LYS A 110 20.69 -0.29 43.36
N ASN A 111 20.29 -1.24 44.21
CA ASN A 111 19.35 -1.08 45.33
C ASN A 111 18.28 -2.18 45.43
N ASN A 112 18.46 -2.99 46.48
CA ASN A 112 17.42 -3.66 47.22
C ASN A 112 16.53 -2.61 47.90
N MET A 113 15.23 -2.53 47.56
CA MET A 113 14.19 -2.15 48.53
C MET A 113 12.77 -2.50 48.06
N THR A 114 12.14 -3.33 48.89
CA THR A 114 10.71 -3.48 49.23
C THR A 114 9.62 -3.32 48.16
N THR A 115 8.95 -4.45 47.92
CA THR A 115 7.60 -4.64 47.38
C THR A 115 6.53 -3.83 48.13
N ALA A 116 5.95 -2.79 47.49
CA ALA A 116 4.56 -2.36 47.70
C ALA A 116 4.03 -1.25 46.75
N GLU A 117 4.86 -0.53 45.98
CA GLU A 117 4.38 0.67 45.23
C GLU A 117 4.65 0.68 43.71
N LYS A 118 4.57 -0.48 43.03
CA LYS A 118 4.80 -0.55 41.56
C LYS A 118 3.55 -0.60 40.67
N ASN A 119 2.33 -0.50 41.23
CA ASN A 119 1.08 -0.71 40.47
C ASN A 119 0.20 0.54 40.31
N LYS A 120 0.75 1.69 39.87
CA LYS A 120 -0.08 2.83 39.42
C LYS A 120 0.30 3.50 38.08
N ASN A 121 1.38 3.08 37.41
CA ASN A 121 1.79 3.65 36.11
C ASN A 121 1.85 2.62 34.96
N LYS A 122 0.91 1.68 34.92
CA LYS A 122 0.59 0.91 33.72
C LYS A 122 -0.87 1.17 33.45
N ASN A 123 -1.17 2.03 32.49
CA ASN A 123 -2.31 1.96 31.57
C ASN A 123 -2.35 3.29 30.81
N ASN A 124 -2.31 3.16 29.48
CA ASN A 124 -2.46 4.20 28.43
C ASN A 124 -1.24 4.45 27.53
N ASN A 125 -0.24 3.57 27.50
CA ASN A 125 0.54 3.40 26.27
C ASN A 125 -0.26 2.49 25.33
N SER A 126 -1.18 3.07 24.56
CA SER A 126 -1.61 2.40 23.32
C SER A 126 -0.34 2.29 22.47
N ILE A 127 0.15 1.07 22.29
CA ILE A 127 1.33 0.83 21.46
C ILE A 127 0.91 1.22 20.04
N LYS A 128 1.26 2.44 19.60
CA LYS A 128 1.05 2.90 18.22
C LYS A 128 1.68 1.85 17.30
N LYS A 129 0.85 1.20 16.50
CA LYS A 129 1.31 0.11 15.63
C LYS A 129 2.16 0.67 14.51
N THR A 130 3.32 0.06 14.28
CA THR A 130 4.25 0.48 13.23
C THR A 130 3.63 0.22 11.86
N VAL A 131 3.60 1.24 11.00
CA VAL A 131 3.13 1.11 9.61
C VAL A 131 4.05 0.17 8.83
N LYS A 132 3.47 -0.68 7.99
CA LYS A 132 4.18 -1.57 7.06
C LYS A 132 4.01 -1.03 5.64
N VAL A 133 5.13 -0.82 4.96
CA VAL A 133 5.13 -0.31 3.59
C VAL A 133 5.44 -1.47 2.63
N LEU A 134 4.53 -1.74 1.70
CA LEU A 134 4.66 -2.77 0.68
C LEU A 134 4.85 -2.09 -0.67
N ASP A 135 5.99 -2.33 -1.32
CA ASP A 135 6.25 -1.84 -2.67
C ASP A 135 5.97 -2.98 -3.67
N ILE A 136 4.96 -2.79 -4.51
CA ILE A 136 4.49 -3.80 -5.47
C ILE A 136 5.08 -3.63 -6.87
N ARG A 137 6.02 -2.70 -7.03
CA ARG A 137 6.71 -2.48 -8.30
C ARG A 137 7.64 -3.66 -8.64
N PRO A 138 8.00 -3.82 -9.93
CA PRO A 138 9.03 -4.77 -10.32
C PRO A 138 10.32 -4.58 -9.53
N ALA A 139 10.99 -5.70 -9.18
CA ALA A 139 12.19 -5.69 -8.36
C ALA A 139 13.30 -4.79 -8.93
N GLN A 140 13.39 -4.67 -10.25
CA GLN A 140 14.35 -3.80 -10.93
C GLN A 140 14.11 -2.32 -10.58
N GLN A 141 12.85 -1.87 -10.58
CA GLN A 141 12.50 -0.49 -10.21
C GLN A 141 12.72 -0.24 -8.71
N PHE A 142 12.38 -1.21 -7.86
CA PHE A 142 12.63 -1.16 -6.42
C PHE A 142 14.12 -1.02 -6.08
N GLN A 143 14.98 -1.76 -6.80
CA GLN A 143 16.43 -1.71 -6.60
C GLN A 143 17.03 -0.35 -6.98
N GLN A 144 16.47 0.32 -7.99
CA GLN A 144 16.91 1.65 -8.42
C GLN A 144 16.55 2.72 -7.39
N CYS A 145 15.29 2.75 -6.96
CA CYS A 145 14.79 3.66 -5.94
C CYS A 145 13.68 3.00 -5.13
N HIS A 146 13.66 3.16 -3.81
CA HIS A 146 12.53 2.70 -2.99
C HIS A 146 12.38 3.50 -1.70
N PHE A 147 11.21 3.40 -1.09
CA PHE A 147 10.93 4.01 0.21
C PHE A 147 11.68 3.24 1.32
N PRO A 148 12.29 3.92 2.31
CA PRO A 148 13.00 3.25 3.39
C PRO A 148 12.13 2.25 4.14
N GLN A 149 12.70 1.08 4.46
CA GLN A 149 12.01 -0.01 5.19
C GLN A 149 10.79 -0.59 4.47
N SER A 150 10.57 -0.25 3.20
CA SER A 150 9.56 -0.90 2.38
C SER A 150 9.97 -2.32 1.99
N ILE A 151 8.97 -3.17 1.80
CA ILE A 151 9.12 -4.57 1.43
C ILE A 151 8.70 -4.73 -0.02
N ASN A 152 9.61 -5.19 -0.88
CA ASN A 152 9.25 -5.50 -2.26
C ASN A 152 8.42 -6.78 -2.35
N ILE A 153 7.25 -6.70 -2.98
CA ILE A 153 6.32 -7.81 -3.19
C ILE A 153 6.07 -7.98 -4.68
N ASN A 154 6.42 -9.13 -5.22
CA ASN A 154 6.10 -9.47 -6.60
C ASN A 154 4.62 -9.88 -6.71
N ILE A 155 3.78 -8.93 -7.14
CA ILE A 155 2.33 -9.12 -7.26
C ILE A 155 1.93 -10.18 -8.29
N SER A 156 2.70 -10.34 -9.36
CA SER A 156 2.42 -11.34 -10.38
C SER A 156 2.43 -12.76 -9.80
N ILE A 157 3.23 -13.01 -8.76
CA ILE A 157 3.24 -14.30 -8.04
C ILE A 157 2.05 -14.41 -7.08
N VAL A 158 1.64 -13.31 -6.44
CA VAL A 158 0.53 -13.31 -5.47
C VAL A 158 -0.82 -13.53 -6.17
N LEU A 159 -1.03 -12.86 -7.30
CA LEU A 159 -2.28 -12.90 -8.07
C LEU A 159 -2.44 -14.17 -8.93
N GLN A 160 -1.37 -14.96 -9.11
CA GLN A 160 -1.46 -16.24 -9.82
C GLN A 160 -2.49 -17.18 -9.15
N PRO A 161 -3.40 -17.82 -9.90
CA PRO A 161 -4.38 -18.73 -9.32
C PRO A 161 -3.74 -19.96 -8.64
N GLN A 162 -2.64 -20.46 -9.21
CA GLN A 162 -2.00 -21.69 -8.77
C GLN A 162 -1.13 -21.48 -7.54
N ALA A 163 -1.12 -22.47 -6.65
CA ALA A 163 -0.22 -22.50 -5.52
C ALA A 163 1.21 -22.82 -6.00
N SER A 164 2.17 -21.97 -5.64
CA SER A 164 3.60 -22.20 -5.86
C SER A 164 4.35 -22.03 -4.53
N SER A 165 5.51 -22.66 -4.39
CA SER A 165 6.35 -22.53 -3.19
C SER A 165 6.73 -21.07 -2.92
N ASN A 166 6.96 -20.29 -3.98
CA ASN A 166 7.23 -18.86 -3.89
C ASN A 166 6.01 -18.06 -3.42
N LYS A 167 4.81 -18.39 -3.91
CA LYS A 167 3.56 -17.77 -3.44
C LYS A 167 3.34 -18.01 -1.94
N THR A 168 3.55 -19.23 -1.46
CA THR A 168 3.39 -19.56 -0.03
C THR A 168 4.32 -18.74 0.86
N LYS A 169 5.58 -18.54 0.45
CA LYS A 169 6.55 -17.70 1.18
C LYS A 169 6.10 -16.24 1.26
N ILE A 170 5.63 -15.68 0.14
CA ILE A 170 5.14 -14.29 0.10
C ILE A 170 3.89 -14.15 0.98
N LEU A 171 2.96 -15.10 0.92
CA LEU A 171 1.77 -15.09 1.76
C LEU A 171 2.11 -15.18 3.26
N GLN A 172 3.10 -16.00 3.63
CA GLN A 172 3.58 -16.08 5.01
C GLN A 172 4.17 -14.74 5.48
N GLN A 173 4.93 -14.06 4.61
CA GLN A 173 5.47 -12.74 4.89
C GLN A 173 4.37 -11.67 5.01
N LEU A 174 3.34 -11.74 4.17
CA LEU A 174 2.17 -10.86 4.26
C LEU A 174 1.41 -11.10 5.57
N GLU A 175 1.19 -12.34 5.98
CA GLU A 175 0.52 -12.65 7.25
C GLU A 175 1.27 -12.08 8.47
N GLN A 176 2.60 -11.91 8.42
CA GLN A 176 3.35 -11.21 9.47
C GLN A 176 3.04 -9.70 9.54
N CYS A 177 2.55 -9.10 8.46
CA CYS A 177 2.12 -7.70 8.42
C CYS A 177 0.70 -7.52 8.96
N LYS A 178 -0.06 -8.60 9.14
CA LYS A 178 -1.47 -8.56 9.52
C LYS A 178 -1.66 -7.91 10.88
N GLY A 179 -2.64 -7.02 10.96
CA GLY A 179 -2.95 -6.29 12.18
C GLY A 179 -2.20 -4.98 12.35
N SER A 180 -1.19 -4.70 11.53
CA SER A 180 -0.52 -3.39 11.42
C SER A 180 -1.13 -2.58 10.26
N PRO A 181 -1.07 -1.23 10.29
CA PRO A 181 -1.42 -0.43 9.11
C PRO A 181 -0.52 -0.76 7.93
N ILE A 182 -1.11 -0.85 6.73
CA ILE A 182 -0.39 -1.21 5.50
C ILE A 182 -0.54 -0.07 4.50
N VAL A 183 0.59 0.40 3.97
CA VAL A 183 0.65 1.34 2.86
C VAL A 183 1.24 0.62 1.66
N VAL A 184 0.51 0.58 0.55
CA VAL A 184 0.97 0.00 -0.71
C VAL A 184 1.53 1.10 -1.60
N ILE A 185 2.69 0.87 -2.21
CA ILE A 185 3.35 1.73 -3.20
C ILE A 185 3.41 0.98 -4.52
N SER A 186 2.97 1.62 -5.59
CA SER A 186 2.88 1.05 -6.95
C SER A 186 3.51 1.98 -7.98
N ALA A 187 3.58 1.51 -9.23
CA ALA A 187 3.91 2.33 -10.40
C ALA A 187 2.64 2.70 -11.17
N LYS A 188 2.68 3.81 -11.92
CA LYS A 188 1.58 4.26 -12.80
C LYS A 188 1.02 3.18 -13.72
N THR A 189 1.88 2.26 -14.17
CA THR A 189 1.52 1.22 -15.15
C THR A 189 0.79 0.02 -14.53
N GLN A 190 0.63 -0.05 -13.21
CA GLN A 190 0.09 -1.24 -12.51
C GLN A 190 -1.29 -0.99 -11.88
N LYS A 191 -2.12 -0.15 -12.51
CA LYS A 191 -3.40 0.33 -11.94
C LYS A 191 -4.41 -0.81 -11.69
N ASP A 192 -4.45 -1.81 -12.55
CA ASP A 192 -5.38 -2.94 -12.39
C ASP A 192 -4.86 -3.92 -11.35
N GLU A 193 -3.55 -4.21 -11.35
CA GLU A 193 -2.95 -5.13 -10.41
C GLU A 193 -2.87 -4.56 -8.98
N GLU A 194 -2.65 -3.24 -8.82
CA GLU A 194 -2.68 -2.58 -7.50
C GLU A 194 -4.07 -2.68 -6.87
N LEU A 195 -5.12 -2.52 -7.68
CA LEU A 195 -6.52 -2.58 -7.25
C LEU A 195 -6.87 -3.99 -6.80
N GLU A 196 -6.55 -4.99 -7.62
CA GLU A 196 -6.81 -6.40 -7.31
C GLU A 196 -6.03 -6.84 -6.06
N PHE A 197 -4.76 -6.46 -5.94
CA PHE A 197 -3.92 -6.78 -4.79
C PHE A 197 -4.47 -6.18 -3.49
N CYS A 198 -4.76 -4.89 -3.48
CA CYS A 198 -5.28 -4.22 -2.27
C CYS A 198 -6.66 -4.77 -1.87
N ASN A 199 -7.55 -5.00 -2.84
CA ASN A 199 -8.84 -5.65 -2.58
C ASN A 199 -8.67 -7.06 -2.02
N THR A 200 -7.68 -7.81 -2.51
CA THR A 200 -7.34 -9.14 -1.98
C THR A 200 -6.90 -9.07 -0.53
N LEU A 201 -6.07 -8.10 -0.14
CA LEU A 201 -5.70 -7.90 1.27
C LEU A 201 -6.94 -7.61 2.15
N VAL A 202 -7.82 -6.71 1.70
CA VAL A 202 -9.04 -6.37 2.47
C VAL A 202 -9.97 -7.59 2.60
N LYS A 203 -10.18 -8.35 1.51
CA LYS A 203 -10.96 -9.59 1.53
C LYS A 203 -10.39 -10.63 2.50
N ASN A 204 -9.06 -10.73 2.57
CA ASN A 204 -8.31 -11.58 3.51
C ASN A 204 -8.19 -11.01 4.94
N LYS A 205 -9.00 -9.99 5.26
CA LYS A 205 -9.13 -9.40 6.60
C LYS A 205 -7.86 -8.72 7.11
N PHE A 206 -7.04 -8.18 6.21
CA PHE A 206 -6.01 -7.23 6.59
C PHE A 206 -6.67 -5.89 6.95
N PRO A 207 -6.55 -5.42 8.21
CA PRO A 207 -7.10 -4.13 8.58
C PRO A 207 -6.20 -2.99 8.07
N TYR A 208 -6.76 -1.78 7.92
CA TYR A 208 -6.01 -0.55 7.65
C TYR A 208 -5.11 -0.60 6.40
N VAL A 209 -5.59 -1.28 5.34
CA VAL A 209 -4.94 -1.27 4.02
C VAL A 209 -5.19 0.08 3.36
N THR A 210 -4.14 0.73 2.91
CA THR A 210 -4.17 2.01 2.18
C THR A 210 -3.27 1.93 0.96
N LEU A 211 -3.60 2.67 -0.08
CA LEU A 211 -2.77 2.81 -1.28
C LEU A 211 -2.22 4.24 -1.35
N LEU A 212 -0.92 4.37 -1.65
CA LEU A 212 -0.30 5.68 -1.82
C LEU A 212 -0.79 6.32 -3.12
N ASN A 213 -1.44 7.48 -3.03
CA ASN A 213 -1.91 8.22 -4.19
C ASN A 213 -0.72 8.66 -5.05
N GLY A 214 -0.72 8.26 -6.32
CA GLY A 214 0.39 8.54 -7.24
C GLY A 214 1.61 7.63 -7.08
N GLY A 215 1.57 6.64 -6.19
CA GLY A 215 2.61 5.63 -6.06
C GLY A 215 4.01 6.20 -5.82
N ILE A 216 5.02 5.59 -6.45
CA ILE A 216 6.41 6.07 -6.34
C ILE A 216 6.62 7.44 -6.99
N ASP A 217 5.92 7.76 -8.09
CA ASP A 217 6.09 9.03 -8.81
C ASP A 217 5.80 10.23 -7.89
N ALA A 218 4.79 10.10 -7.03
CA ALA A 218 4.47 11.13 -6.03
C ALA A 218 5.63 11.36 -5.03
N LEU A 219 6.34 10.29 -4.65
CA LEU A 219 7.50 10.38 -3.77
C LEU A 219 8.72 10.95 -4.48
N GLU A 220 8.95 10.59 -5.73
CA GLU A 220 10.07 11.11 -6.53
C GLU A 220 9.96 12.63 -6.73
N HIS A 221 8.75 13.15 -6.89
CA HIS A 221 8.53 14.59 -7.09
C HIS A 221 8.34 15.36 -5.77
N GLY A 222 7.63 14.78 -4.81
CA GLY A 222 7.24 15.48 -3.58
C GLY A 222 8.09 15.17 -2.35
N ALA A 223 8.92 14.13 -2.39
CA ALA A 223 9.65 13.64 -1.21
C ALA A 223 10.97 12.92 -1.54
N GLN A 224 11.65 13.30 -2.64
CA GLN A 224 12.80 12.55 -3.16
C GLN A 224 13.89 12.29 -2.12
N SER A 225 14.11 13.24 -1.21
CA SER A 225 15.13 13.18 -0.17
C SER A 225 14.97 12.02 0.81
N ILE A 226 13.76 11.43 0.92
CA ILE A 226 13.52 10.27 1.78
C ILE A 226 13.83 8.95 1.07
N LEU A 227 13.89 8.94 -0.27
CA LEU A 227 14.07 7.72 -1.03
C LEU A 227 15.49 7.19 -0.92
N ILE A 228 15.61 5.86 -0.85
CA ILE A 228 16.90 5.18 -1.01
C ILE A 228 17.12 5.02 -2.51
N ILE A 229 18.11 5.73 -3.04
CA ILE A 229 18.48 5.68 -4.45
C ILE A 229 19.79 4.92 -4.57
N THR A 230 19.76 3.82 -5.31
CA THR A 230 20.97 3.07 -5.67
C THR A 230 21.48 3.59 -6.99
N SER A 231 22.58 4.34 -6.99
CA SER A 231 23.30 4.61 -8.23
C SER A 231 23.89 3.28 -8.72
N LEU A 232 23.28 2.67 -9.73
CA LEU A 232 23.93 1.58 -10.45
C LEU A 232 25.25 2.12 -11.05
N PRO A 233 26.37 1.39 -10.98
CA PRO A 233 27.55 1.74 -11.76
C PRO A 233 27.14 1.75 -13.25
N PRO A 234 27.68 2.67 -14.07
CA PRO A 234 27.38 2.71 -15.49
C PRO A 234 27.74 1.36 -16.11
N SER A 235 26.73 0.66 -16.62
CA SER A 235 26.89 -0.61 -17.31
C SER A 235 27.93 -0.44 -18.42
N SER A 236 29.06 -1.14 -18.31
CA SER A 236 30.06 -1.22 -19.38
C SER A 236 29.39 -1.71 -20.65
N ASN A 237 29.36 -0.82 -21.64
CA ASN A 237 28.74 -0.98 -22.94
C ASN A 237 29.46 -2.09 -23.73
N ASN A 238 28.97 -3.33 -23.67
CA ASN A 238 29.50 -4.42 -24.50
C ASN A 238 28.92 -4.33 -25.91
N ASN A 239 29.45 -3.39 -26.70
CA ASN A 239 29.31 -3.38 -28.15
C ASN A 239 30.19 -4.48 -28.75
N ASN A 240 29.68 -5.71 -28.79
CA ASN A 240 30.24 -6.74 -29.66
C ASN A 240 29.60 -6.65 -31.05
N ASN A 241 30.20 -5.76 -31.83
CA ASN A 241 30.59 -5.91 -33.22
C ASN A 241 30.09 -7.20 -33.93
N SER A 242 29.11 -7.06 -34.82
CA SER A 242 28.96 -7.95 -35.99
C SER A 242 29.00 -7.10 -37.26
N ASN A 243 30.20 -7.06 -37.83
CA ASN A 243 30.48 -6.53 -39.15
C ASN A 243 29.90 -7.47 -40.23
N ASN A 244 29.21 -6.83 -41.17
CA ASN A 244 29.22 -7.05 -42.62
C ASN A 244 29.02 -8.46 -43.18
N ASN A 245 27.92 -8.62 -43.91
CA ASN A 245 28.05 -9.23 -45.24
C ASN A 245 27.11 -8.57 -46.26
N THR A 246 27.73 -7.80 -47.16
CA THR A 246 27.17 -7.32 -48.41
C THR A 246 26.96 -8.49 -49.36
N ASN A 247 25.76 -8.64 -49.92
CA ASN A 247 25.65 -9.19 -51.28
C ASN A 247 24.38 -8.69 -51.97
N SER A 248 24.62 -7.81 -52.93
CA SER A 248 23.77 -7.47 -54.06
C SER A 248 23.40 -8.72 -54.86
N ARG A 249 22.11 -8.91 -55.16
CA ARG A 249 21.66 -9.54 -56.41
C ARG A 249 20.21 -9.18 -56.69
N SER A 250 20.04 -8.42 -57.77
CA SER A 250 18.85 -8.31 -58.58
C SER A 250 18.39 -9.70 -59.03
N ASP A 251 17.10 -10.01 -58.90
CA ASP A 251 16.41 -10.69 -60.00
C ASP A 251 14.90 -10.54 -59.97
N ARG A 252 14.35 -10.48 -61.18
CA ARG A 252 12.96 -10.23 -61.56
C ARG A 252 12.05 -11.40 -61.22
N SER A 253 10.78 -11.12 -60.93
CA SER A 253 9.65 -11.84 -61.55
C SER A 253 8.34 -11.09 -61.31
N ASP A 254 7.79 -10.56 -62.39
CA ASP A 254 6.36 -10.37 -62.60
C ASP A 254 5.66 -11.74 -62.58
N ASP A 255 4.51 -11.88 -61.91
CA ASP A 255 3.29 -12.43 -62.54
C ASP A 255 2.08 -12.43 -61.57
N ARG A 256 0.94 -11.97 -62.10
CA ARG A 256 -0.46 -12.45 -61.92
C ARG A 256 -1.02 -12.60 -60.47
N SER A 257 -2.27 -12.31 -60.16
CA SER A 257 -3.49 -12.00 -60.91
C SER A 257 -4.55 -11.64 -59.86
N LEU A 258 -5.16 -10.45 -59.94
CA LEU A 258 -6.34 -10.10 -59.14
C LEU A 258 -7.58 -10.48 -59.94
N SER A 259 -8.13 -11.65 -59.65
CA SER A 259 -9.50 -12.02 -60.02
C SER A 259 -10.44 -11.65 -58.87
N ASP A 260 -11.19 -10.58 -59.09
CA ASP A 260 -12.65 -10.59 -59.14
C ASP A 260 -13.39 -11.52 -58.15
N ARG A 261 -14.10 -10.91 -57.18
CA ARG A 261 -15.35 -11.45 -56.64
C ARG A 261 -16.17 -10.35 -55.99
N SER A 262 -17.08 -9.81 -56.79
CA SER A 262 -18.35 -9.23 -56.38
C SER A 262 -19.27 -10.30 -55.76
N PHE A 263 -19.91 -10.01 -54.61
CA PHE A 263 -21.27 -10.42 -54.26
C PHE A 263 -21.70 -9.69 -52.97
N ARG A 264 -22.65 -8.74 -53.05
CA ARG A 264 -24.06 -8.79 -52.57
C ARG A 264 -24.21 -9.18 -51.09
N GLY A 265 -25.02 -8.53 -50.27
CA GLY A 265 -26.09 -7.56 -50.52
C GLY A 265 -26.97 -7.48 -49.26
N ASP A 266 -27.83 -6.46 -49.24
CA ASP A 266 -28.97 -6.17 -48.36
C ASP A 266 -28.75 -6.01 -46.84
#